data_AF-A0A1G2F3K3-F1
#
_entry.id   AF-A0A1G2F3K3-F1
#
_cell.length_a   1.000
_cell.length_b   1.000
_cell.length_c   1.000
_cell.angle_alpha   90.00
_cell.angle_beta   90.00
_cell.angle_gamma   90.00
#
_symmetry.space_group_name_H-M   'P 1'
#
loop_
_entity.id
_entity.type
_entity.pdbx_description
1 polymer ?
#
loop_
_entity_poly.entity_id
_entity_poly.type
_entity_poly.pdbx_seq_one_letter_code
_entity_poly.pdbx_strand_id
1 'polypeptide(L)'
;MKKIGLVVSLLVLFISCLACTSRVLKASKLPEVVIEYATFEGHPVEMVFDPNDGDVILRLRFSGDDHLFDVSDKWLAFLKDEVLRLTSADQSVVLGNSEYRLFFLGGHPIWGPYTGWYVEHNYKCLCFAERGSIRRKTIYAYGAGDVKDWNGYKDWEPRQY
;
A
#
# COMPACT_ATOMS: atom_id res chain seq x y z
N MET A 1 -7.96 -25.31 -63.57
CA MET A 1 -8.73 -24.87 -62.37
C MET A 1 -8.01 -25.36 -61.11
N LYS A 2 -7.12 -24.58 -60.48
CA LYS A 2 -6.42 -24.93 -59.21
C LYS A 2 -5.82 -23.66 -58.57
N LYS A 3 -6.64 -22.70 -58.09
CA LYS A 3 -6.15 -21.51 -57.34
C LYS A 3 -7.10 -21.04 -56.22
N ILE A 4 -8.07 -21.86 -55.81
CA ILE A 4 -9.09 -21.45 -54.82
C ILE A 4 -8.80 -22.06 -53.43
N GLY A 5 -8.09 -23.20 -53.36
CA GLY A 5 -7.82 -23.89 -52.09
C GLY A 5 -6.75 -23.28 -51.19
N LEU A 6 -5.82 -22.48 -51.74
CA LEU A 6 -4.71 -21.92 -50.95
C LEU A 6 -5.14 -20.69 -50.13
N VAL A 7 -6.07 -19.89 -50.65
CA VAL A 7 -6.51 -18.63 -50.02
C VAL A 7 -7.42 -18.90 -48.82
N VAL A 8 -8.23 -19.96 -48.87
CA VAL A 8 -9.14 -20.32 -47.78
C VAL A 8 -8.39 -20.87 -46.56
N SER A 9 -7.26 -21.56 -46.78
CA SER A 9 -6.47 -22.14 -45.67
C SER A 9 -5.71 -21.09 -44.85
N LEU A 10 -5.24 -20.02 -45.49
CA LEU A 10 -4.54 -18.92 -44.80
C LEU A 10 -5.49 -18.05 -43.96
N LEU A 11 -6.73 -17.85 -44.44
CA LEU A 11 -7.73 -17.03 -43.76
C LEU A 11 -8.25 -17.68 -42.46
N VAL A 12 -8.39 -19.02 -42.46
CA VAL A 12 -8.84 -19.77 -41.28
C VAL A 12 -7.77 -19.82 -40.18
N LEU A 13 -6.49 -19.84 -40.56
CA LEU A 13 -5.36 -19.78 -39.61
C LEU A 13 -5.20 -18.39 -38.96
N PHE A 14 -5.53 -17.32 -39.68
CA PHE A 14 -5.51 -15.97 -39.12
C PHE A 14 -6.65 -15.76 -38.11
N ILE A 15 -7.85 -16.29 -38.38
CA ILE A 15 -9.00 -16.16 -37.48
C ILE A 15 -8.80 -16.99 -36.20
N SER A 16 -8.16 -18.16 -36.28
CA SER A 16 -7.85 -18.97 -35.08
C SER A 16 -6.73 -18.38 -34.23
N CYS A 17 -5.80 -17.60 -34.80
CA CYS A 17 -4.83 -16.82 -34.02
C CYS A 17 -5.45 -15.58 -33.37
N LEU A 18 -6.41 -14.91 -34.02
CA LEU A 18 -7.12 -13.76 -33.42
C LEU A 18 -8.13 -14.19 -32.33
N ALA A 19 -8.70 -15.40 -32.43
CA ALA A 19 -9.60 -15.93 -31.40
C ALA A 19 -8.90 -16.32 -30.09
N CYS A 20 -7.57 -16.44 -30.08
CA CYS A 20 -6.80 -16.85 -28.90
C CYS A 20 -6.27 -15.69 -28.03
N THR A 21 -6.42 -14.42 -28.41
CA THR A 21 -5.73 -13.31 -27.70
C THR A 21 -6.65 -12.33 -26.97
N SER A 22 -7.97 -12.53 -26.99
CA SER A 22 -8.92 -11.60 -26.36
C SER A 22 -9.50 -12.09 -25.03
N ARG A 23 -8.83 -13.00 -24.32
CA ARG A 23 -9.02 -13.05 -22.87
C ARG A 23 -8.19 -11.91 -22.29
N VAL A 24 -8.82 -10.76 -22.13
CA VAL A 24 -8.41 -9.77 -21.14
C VAL A 24 -8.43 -10.52 -19.81
N LEU A 25 -7.31 -11.15 -19.46
CA LEU A 25 -7.05 -11.61 -18.13
C LEU A 25 -7.16 -10.36 -17.27
N LYS A 26 -8.30 -10.21 -16.60
CA LYS A 26 -8.46 -9.24 -15.54
C LYS A 26 -7.37 -9.58 -14.54
N ALA A 27 -6.26 -8.85 -14.58
CA ALA A 27 -5.12 -9.10 -13.72
C ALA A 27 -5.65 -9.06 -12.29
N SER A 28 -5.60 -10.19 -11.59
CA SER A 28 -5.98 -10.24 -10.19
C SER A 28 -4.97 -9.39 -9.42
N LYS A 29 -5.44 -8.44 -8.62
CA LYS A 29 -4.57 -7.66 -7.74
C LYS A 29 -3.75 -8.61 -6.87
N LEU A 30 -2.47 -8.30 -6.71
CA LEU A 30 -1.60 -9.05 -5.82
C LEU A 30 -2.02 -8.73 -4.37
N PRO A 31 -2.03 -9.73 -3.46
CA PRO A 31 -2.43 -9.50 -2.07
C PRO A 31 -1.40 -8.64 -1.33
N GLU A 32 -1.87 -7.79 -0.42
CA GLU A 32 -1.03 -7.04 0.52
C GLU A 32 -0.22 -7.98 1.42
N VAL A 33 0.97 -7.55 1.83
CA VAL A 33 1.70 -8.16 2.95
C VAL A 33 1.40 -7.34 4.20
N VAL A 34 0.66 -7.91 5.16
CA VAL A 34 0.22 -7.23 6.39
C VAL A 34 0.96 -7.80 7.60
N ILE A 35 1.63 -6.94 8.35
CA ILE A 35 2.33 -7.29 9.60
C ILE A 35 1.75 -6.47 10.74
N GLU A 36 0.95 -7.09 11.59
CA GLU A 36 0.59 -6.49 12.88
C GLU A 36 1.83 -6.44 13.76
N TYR A 37 2.23 -5.25 14.19
CA TYR A 37 3.49 -5.09 14.91
C TYR A 37 3.35 -4.35 16.24
N ALA A 38 2.25 -3.62 16.46
CA ALA A 38 1.92 -2.99 17.72
C ALA A 38 0.40 -2.90 17.92
N THR A 39 -0.01 -2.44 19.10
CA THR A 39 -1.41 -2.17 19.44
C THR A 39 -1.48 -0.82 20.15
N PHE A 40 -2.48 0.00 19.81
CA PHE A 40 -2.77 1.27 20.47
C PHE A 40 -4.23 1.32 20.89
N GLU A 41 -4.50 1.46 22.20
CA GLU A 41 -5.86 1.48 22.75
C GLU A 41 -6.75 0.29 22.33
N GLY A 42 -6.14 -0.89 22.14
CA GLY A 42 -6.86 -2.08 21.67
C GLY A 42 -7.06 -2.15 20.15
N HIS A 43 -6.59 -1.14 19.40
CA HIS A 43 -6.58 -1.12 17.95
C HIS A 43 -5.25 -1.63 17.38
N PRO A 44 -5.27 -2.58 16.43
CA PRO A 44 -4.07 -3.07 15.76
C PRO A 44 -3.36 -1.96 14.97
N VAL A 45 -2.03 -1.93 15.11
CA VAL A 45 -1.13 -1.12 14.29
C VAL A 45 -0.35 -2.05 13.37
N GLU A 46 -0.54 -1.85 12.08
CA GLU A 46 -0.08 -2.73 11.02
C GLU A 46 0.93 -2.00 10.13
N MET A 47 2.01 -2.70 9.78
CA MET A 47 2.89 -2.33 8.69
C MET A 47 2.48 -3.13 7.46
N VAL A 48 2.13 -2.45 6.38
CA VAL A 48 1.58 -3.05 5.17
C VAL A 48 2.50 -2.74 4.00
N PHE A 49 2.72 -3.72 3.14
CA PHE A 49 3.26 -3.48 1.81
C PHE A 49 2.19 -3.82 0.76
N ASP A 50 1.79 -2.83 -0.02
CA ASP A 50 0.89 -3.00 -1.17
C ASP A 50 1.73 -3.16 -2.45
N PRO A 51 1.79 -4.38 -3.04
CA PRO A 51 2.54 -4.62 -4.26
C PRO A 51 1.92 -4.00 -5.51
N ASN A 52 0.65 -3.60 -5.47
CA ASN A 52 -0.05 -3.02 -6.63
C ASN A 52 0.36 -1.55 -6.82
N ASP A 53 0.45 -0.82 -5.72
CA ASP A 53 0.84 0.60 -5.73
C ASP A 53 2.34 0.79 -5.44
N GLY A 54 3.02 -0.21 -4.88
CA GLY A 54 4.43 -0.11 -4.49
C GLY A 54 4.62 0.69 -3.21
N ASP A 55 3.63 0.65 -2.32
CA ASP A 55 3.55 1.51 -1.15
C ASP A 55 3.77 0.70 0.14
N VAL A 56 4.40 1.35 1.10
CA VAL A 56 4.56 0.92 2.48
C VAL A 56 3.68 1.80 3.34
N ILE A 57 2.78 1.18 4.10
CA ILE A 57 1.70 1.86 4.81
C ILE A 57 1.78 1.49 6.29
N LEU A 58 1.84 2.49 7.16
CA LEU A 58 1.54 2.34 8.57
C LEU A 58 0.04 2.58 8.78
N ARG A 59 -0.66 1.56 9.27
CA ARG A 59 -2.11 1.50 9.33
C ARG A 59 -2.59 1.25 10.76
N LEU A 60 -3.42 2.14 11.32
CA LEU A 60 -4.17 1.89 12.55
C LEU A 60 -5.58 1.43 12.18
N ARG A 61 -5.99 0.23 12.62
CA ARG A 61 -7.25 -0.42 12.22
C ARG A 61 -8.37 -0.28 13.26
N PHE A 62 -9.58 0.05 12.79
CA PHE A 62 -10.79 0.20 13.60
C PHE A 62 -11.89 -0.78 13.16
N SER A 63 -12.67 -1.30 14.11
CA SER A 63 -13.82 -2.15 13.85
C SER A 63 -14.96 -1.38 13.16
N GLY A 64 -15.62 -2.02 12.20
CA GLY A 64 -16.50 -1.40 11.20
C GLY A 64 -17.81 -0.75 11.63
N ASP A 65 -18.11 -0.60 12.93
CA ASP A 65 -19.39 -0.01 13.40
C ASP A 65 -19.30 1.48 13.77
N ASP A 66 -18.10 2.08 13.77
CA ASP A 66 -17.93 3.51 14.08
C ASP A 66 -18.29 4.38 12.87
N HIS A 67 -19.59 4.64 12.70
CA HIS A 67 -20.15 5.45 11.60
C HIS A 67 -19.74 6.93 11.63
N LEU A 68 -19.16 7.42 12.74
CA LEU A 68 -18.63 8.78 12.87
C LEU A 68 -17.10 8.68 12.99
N PHE A 69 -16.39 8.84 11.87
CA PHE A 69 -14.93 8.88 11.89
C PHE A 69 -14.45 10.29 12.21
N ASP A 70 -14.66 10.72 13.45
CA ASP A 70 -13.85 11.82 13.98
C ASP A 70 -12.46 11.24 14.22
N VAL A 71 -11.51 11.63 13.37
CA VAL A 71 -10.11 11.27 13.55
C VAL A 71 -9.69 11.84 14.90
N SER A 72 -9.62 11.00 15.93
CA SER A 72 -9.22 11.47 17.23
C SER A 72 -7.80 12.03 17.14
N ASP A 73 -7.59 13.27 17.61
CA ASP A 73 -6.27 13.93 17.60
C ASP A 73 -5.19 13.04 18.23
N LYS A 74 -5.57 12.20 19.21
CA LYS A 74 -4.67 11.23 19.85
C LYS A 74 -4.21 10.12 18.91
N TRP A 75 -5.08 9.61 18.04
CA TRP A 75 -4.75 8.54 17.09
C TRP A 75 -3.83 9.06 16.00
N LEU A 76 -4.10 10.27 15.53
CA LEU A 76 -3.24 10.98 14.62
C LEU A 76 -1.86 11.26 15.24
N ALA A 77 -1.83 11.82 16.45
CA ALA A 77 -0.58 12.11 17.16
C ALA A 77 0.25 10.84 17.36
N PHE A 78 -0.38 9.75 17.80
CA PHE A 78 0.27 8.44 17.93
C PHE A 78 0.92 7.99 16.62
N LEU A 79 0.18 8.00 15.50
CA LEU A 79 0.75 7.60 14.22
C LEU A 79 1.87 8.53 13.75
N LYS A 80 1.76 9.84 13.98
CA LYS A 80 2.84 10.80 13.67
C LYS A 80 4.11 10.47 14.45
N ASP A 81 4.00 10.23 15.75
CA ASP A 81 5.13 9.85 16.61
C ASP A 81 5.76 8.53 16.16
N GLU A 82 4.92 7.60 15.71
CA GLU A 82 5.37 6.30 15.27
C GLU A 82 6.08 6.33 13.91
N VAL A 83 5.60 7.14 12.97
CA VAL A 83 6.33 7.46 11.73
C VAL A 83 7.68 8.09 12.05
N LEU A 84 7.72 9.06 12.97
CA LEU A 84 8.96 9.69 13.42
C LEU A 84 9.95 8.68 14.00
N ARG A 85 9.49 7.80 14.87
CA ARG A 85 10.31 6.75 15.49
C ARG A 85 10.88 5.79 14.45
N LEU A 86 10.06 5.36 13.49
CA LEU A 86 10.45 4.40 12.45
C LEU A 86 11.42 5.01 11.42
N THR A 87 11.22 6.28 11.07
CA THR A 87 12.03 6.99 10.06
C THR A 87 13.31 7.59 10.62
N SER A 88 13.39 7.83 11.94
CA SER A 88 14.61 8.34 12.59
C SER A 88 15.58 7.24 13.02
N ALA A 89 15.27 5.96 12.75
CA ALA A 89 16.13 4.85 13.13
C ALA A 89 17.32 4.71 12.17
N ASP A 90 18.55 4.72 12.71
CA ASP A 90 19.79 4.52 11.93
C ASP A 90 19.93 3.10 11.34
N GLN A 91 19.11 2.16 11.82
CA GLN A 91 19.14 0.76 11.43
C GLN A 91 17.73 0.22 11.20
N SER A 92 17.64 -0.95 10.56
CA SER A 92 16.36 -1.62 10.38
C SER A 92 15.68 -1.93 11.72
N VAL A 93 14.39 -1.62 11.82
CA VAL A 93 13.56 -1.87 13.01
C VAL A 93 12.82 -3.20 12.84
N VAL A 94 12.85 -4.08 13.85
CA VAL A 94 12.04 -5.30 13.86
C VAL A 94 10.57 -4.93 14.08
N LEU A 95 9.68 -5.51 13.27
CA LEU A 95 8.25 -5.24 13.33
C LEU A 95 7.59 -6.20 14.33
N GLY A 96 7.39 -5.73 15.56
CA GLY A 96 6.68 -6.46 16.61
C GLY A 96 7.39 -7.76 16.96
N ASN A 97 6.62 -8.84 17.10
CA ASN A 97 7.15 -10.19 17.31
C ASN A 97 7.35 -10.97 16.00
N SER A 98 7.33 -10.29 14.85
CA SER A 98 7.51 -10.93 13.54
C SER A 98 8.98 -11.06 13.16
N GLU A 99 9.27 -11.87 12.14
CA GLU A 99 10.59 -11.93 11.52
C GLU A 99 10.81 -10.81 10.49
N TYR A 100 9.83 -9.92 10.29
CA TYR A 100 9.91 -8.81 9.36
C TYR A 100 10.62 -7.61 9.98
N ARG A 101 11.27 -6.82 9.11
CA ARG A 101 11.98 -5.60 9.48
C ARG A 101 11.58 -4.47 8.55
N LEU A 102 11.47 -3.25 9.08
CA LEU A 102 11.41 -2.04 8.29
C LEU A 102 12.79 -1.41 8.22
N PHE A 103 13.24 -1.00 7.04
CA PHE A 103 14.42 -0.16 6.87
C PHE A 103 14.02 1.10 6.11
N PHE A 104 14.09 2.24 6.79
CA PHE A 104 13.91 3.54 6.16
C PHE A 104 15.23 4.00 5.54
N LEU A 105 15.24 4.25 4.24
CA LEU A 105 16.45 4.60 3.49
C LEU A 105 16.74 6.12 3.48
N GLY A 106 15.90 6.92 4.14
CA GLY A 106 15.98 8.38 4.12
C GLY A 106 15.10 9.02 3.04
N GLY A 107 15.34 10.31 2.77
CA GLY A 107 14.48 11.15 1.92
C GLY A 107 13.51 12.00 2.75
N HIS A 108 12.65 12.76 2.07
CA HIS A 108 11.62 13.57 2.71
C HIS A 108 10.30 12.78 2.73
N PRO A 109 9.91 12.21 3.89
CA PRO A 109 8.71 11.40 3.98
C PRO A 109 7.46 12.23 3.68
N ILE A 110 6.68 11.76 2.69
CA ILE A 110 5.40 12.32 2.26
C ILE A 110 4.25 11.87 3.15
N TRP A 111 4.48 10.85 3.99
CA TRP A 111 3.60 10.23 4.98
C TRP A 111 2.49 11.18 5.46
N GLY A 112 1.39 11.20 4.71
CA GLY A 112 0.23 12.04 4.96
C GLY A 112 -0.91 11.16 5.44
N PRO A 113 -1.64 11.57 6.48
CA PRO A 113 -2.76 10.79 6.98
C PRO A 113 -3.86 10.74 5.92
N TYR A 114 -4.32 9.54 5.62
CA TYR A 114 -5.56 9.32 4.89
C TYR A 114 -6.38 8.24 5.56
N THR A 115 -7.69 8.29 5.34
CA THR A 115 -8.62 7.30 5.88
C THR A 115 -8.95 6.29 4.79
N GLY A 116 -8.66 5.02 5.03
CA GLY A 116 -9.05 3.93 4.14
C GLY A 116 -10.31 3.23 4.65
N TRP A 117 -11.27 3.00 3.75
CA TRP A 117 -12.41 2.12 4.01
C TRP A 117 -12.21 0.80 3.24
N TYR A 118 -11.94 -0.28 3.97
CA TYR A 118 -11.70 -1.60 3.40
C TYR A 118 -12.98 -2.43 3.50
N VAL A 119 -13.91 -2.20 2.56
CA VAL A 119 -15.25 -2.84 2.50
C VAL A 119 -15.15 -4.35 2.64
N GLU A 120 -14.22 -4.97 1.91
CA GLU A 120 -14.07 -6.44 1.82
C GLU A 120 -13.66 -7.09 3.15
N HIS A 121 -13.07 -6.29 4.05
CA HIS A 121 -12.57 -6.75 5.35
C HIS A 121 -13.31 -6.11 6.52
N ASN A 122 -14.36 -5.33 6.24
CA ASN A 122 -15.22 -4.64 7.21
C ASN A 122 -14.45 -3.84 8.27
N TYR A 123 -13.47 -3.03 7.85
CA TYR A 123 -12.72 -2.16 8.76
C TYR A 123 -12.43 -0.77 8.18
N LYS A 124 -12.29 0.21 9.09
CA LYS A 124 -11.71 1.53 8.80
C LYS A 124 -10.27 1.57 9.21
N CYS A 125 -9.52 2.49 8.64
CA CYS A 125 -8.17 2.75 9.11
C CYS A 125 -7.72 4.19 8.92
N LEU A 126 -6.78 4.60 9.76
CA LEU A 126 -5.97 5.79 9.60
C LEU A 126 -4.59 5.34 9.12
N CYS A 127 -4.18 5.83 7.96
CA CYS A 127 -2.99 5.36 7.27
C CYS A 127 -2.01 6.49 7.04
N PHE A 128 -0.73 6.19 7.10
CA PHE A 128 0.32 6.99 6.51
C PHE A 128 1.09 6.11 5.53
N ALA A 129 1.29 6.57 4.30
CA ALA A 129 1.89 5.79 3.23
C ALA A 129 3.14 6.46 2.64
N GLU A 130 4.01 5.64 2.08
CA GLU A 130 5.21 6.05 1.36
C GLU A 130 5.59 5.03 0.30
N ARG A 131 6.41 5.42 -0.67
CA ARG A 131 7.00 4.48 -1.62
C ARG A 131 7.90 3.47 -0.93
N GLY A 132 7.87 2.25 -1.44
CA GLY A 132 8.71 1.20 -0.91
C GLY A 132 8.85 -0.04 -1.77
N SER A 133 9.49 -1.03 -1.19
CA SER A 133 9.65 -2.35 -1.78
C SER A 133 9.81 -3.38 -0.67
N ILE A 134 9.64 -4.65 -1.02
CA ILE A 134 9.90 -5.75 -0.11
C ILE A 134 10.92 -6.71 -0.72
N ARG A 135 11.89 -7.14 0.07
CA ARG A 135 12.83 -8.19 -0.31
C ARG A 135 13.06 -9.12 0.87
N ARG A 136 12.77 -10.41 0.66
CA ARG A 136 12.80 -11.44 1.71
C ARG A 136 11.82 -11.07 2.83
N LYS A 137 12.33 -10.58 3.96
CA LYS A 137 11.55 -10.14 5.13
C LYS A 137 11.90 -8.72 5.55
N THR A 138 12.51 -7.94 4.65
CA THR A 138 12.79 -6.53 4.89
C THR A 138 11.90 -5.70 3.97
N ILE A 139 11.10 -4.84 4.58
CA ILE A 139 10.34 -3.78 3.94
C ILE A 139 11.26 -2.56 3.90
N TYR A 140 11.44 -2.00 2.72
CA TYR A 140 12.23 -0.79 2.50
C TYR A 140 11.25 0.33 2.20
N ALA A 141 11.33 1.42 2.96
CA ALA A 141 10.60 2.64 2.70
C ALA A 141 11.58 3.77 2.39
N TYR A 142 11.21 4.68 1.51
CA TYR A 142 12.06 5.81 1.11
C TYR A 142 11.20 7.04 0.80
N GLY A 143 11.58 8.19 1.37
CA GLY A 143 10.92 9.46 1.09
C GLY A 143 11.25 10.01 -0.30
N ALA A 144 10.49 11.00 -0.73
CA ALA A 144 10.76 11.71 -1.98
C ALA A 144 12.11 12.48 -1.89
N GLY A 145 12.89 12.45 -2.96
CA GLY A 145 14.22 13.10 -3.00
C GLY A 145 14.17 14.58 -3.42
N ASP A 146 13.07 15.03 -4.02
CA ASP A 146 12.89 16.34 -4.65
C ASP A 146 12.00 17.30 -3.84
N VAL A 147 11.27 16.80 -2.86
CA VAL A 147 10.40 17.60 -1.99
C VAL A 147 11.17 18.05 -0.74
N LYS A 148 11.77 19.25 -0.77
CA LYS A 148 12.63 19.72 0.35
C LYS A 148 11.89 20.42 1.50
N ASP A 149 10.65 20.86 1.27
CA ASP A 149 9.95 21.78 2.18
C ASP A 149 8.58 21.30 2.67
N TRP A 150 8.09 20.15 2.18
CA TRP A 150 6.84 19.59 2.67
C TRP A 150 7.13 18.43 3.61
N ASN A 151 6.69 18.60 4.85
CA ASN A 151 6.87 17.63 5.89
C ASN A 151 5.50 17.02 6.19
N GLY A 152 5.05 16.09 5.33
CA GLY A 152 3.67 15.60 5.27
C GLY A 152 3.06 15.19 6.62
N TYR A 153 3.89 14.73 7.55
CA TYR A 153 3.46 14.39 8.91
C TYR A 153 3.36 15.60 9.87
N LYS A 154 4.26 16.59 9.80
CA LYS A 154 4.21 17.78 10.68
C LYS A 154 3.16 18.78 10.25
N ASP A 155 3.03 18.98 8.94
CA ASP A 155 2.27 20.09 8.39
C ASP A 155 0.77 19.77 8.19
N TRP A 156 0.37 18.53 8.49
CA TRP A 156 -1.03 18.12 8.37
C TRP A 156 -1.84 18.47 9.62
N GLU A 157 -2.89 19.25 9.44
CA GLU A 157 -3.95 19.51 10.42
C GLU A 157 -5.26 18.84 9.98
N PRO A 158 -6.06 18.30 10.92
CA PRO A 158 -7.38 17.77 10.59
C PRO A 158 -8.27 18.89 10.04
N ARG A 159 -8.80 18.70 8.83
CA ARG A 159 -9.82 19.61 8.30
C ARG A 159 -11.10 19.41 9.10
N GLN A 160 -11.49 20.42 9.88
CA GLN A 160 -12.81 20.49 10.47
C GLN A 160 -13.82 20.71 9.32
N TYR A 161 -14.71 19.73 9.12
CA TYR A 161 -15.86 19.84 8.21
C TYR A 161 -17.13 20.04 9.03
#